data_AF-A0A961DZQ4-F1
#
_entry.id   AF-A0A961DZQ4-F1
#
_cell.length_a   1.000
_cell.length_b   1.000
_cell.length_c   1.000
_cell.angle_alpha   90.00
_cell.angle_beta   90.00
_cell.angle_gamma   90.00
#
_symmetry.space_group_name_H-M   'P 1'
#
loop_
_entity.id
_entity.type
_entity.pdbx_description
1 polymer ?
#
loop_
_entity_poly.entity_id
_entity_poly.type
_entity_poly.pdbx_seq_one_letter_code
_entity_poly.pdbx_strand_id
1 'polypeptide(L)' 'NGSPLPAGDFVRWCRQVLDLLDQVRNAAPDAATRKAAKRAIDDIRRGVVAVDSG' A
#
# COMPACT_ATOMS: atom_id res chain seq x y z
N ASN A 1 -22.03 -11.61 -7.97
CA ASN A 1 -21.16 -12.79 -7.96
C ASN A 1 -19.71 -12.35 -8.12
N GLY A 2 -18.95 -12.26 -7.03
CA GLY A 2 -17.54 -11.89 -7.09
C GLY A 2 -16.68 -13.13 -7.34
N SER A 3 -15.96 -13.17 -8.46
CA SER A 3 -14.88 -14.15 -8.66
C SER A 3 -13.82 -13.97 -7.57
N PRO A 4 -13.20 -15.05 -7.05
CA PRO A 4 -12.06 -14.94 -6.15
C PRO A 4 -10.94 -14.10 -6.79
N LEU A 5 -10.36 -13.17 -6.02
CA LEU A 5 -9.22 -12.36 -6.47
C LEU A 5 -7.98 -13.28 -6.61
N PRO A 6 -7.34 -13.35 -7.78
CA PRO A 6 -6.09 -14.09 -7.93
C PRO A 6 -5.01 -13.57 -6.99
N ALA A 7 -4.14 -14.45 -6.49
CA ALA A 7 -3.07 -14.07 -5.56
C ALA A 7 -2.11 -13.00 -6.15
N GLY A 8 -1.80 -13.10 -7.44
CA GLY A 8 -0.99 -12.09 -8.14
C GLY A 8 -1.67 -10.73 -8.23
N ASP A 9 -2.98 -10.70 -8.40
CA ASP A 9 -3.75 -9.45 -8.42
C ASP A 9 -3.83 -8.81 -7.04
N PHE A 10 -3.93 -9.60 -5.99
CA PHE A 10 -3.83 -9.12 -4.62
C PHE A 10 -2.49 -8.40 -4.37
N VAL A 11 -1.36 -9.04 -4.70
CA VAL A 11 -0.03 -8.44 -4.53
C VAL A 11 0.12 -7.18 -5.40
N ARG A 12 -0.38 -7.22 -6.63
CA ARG A 12 -0.37 -6.06 -7.54
C ARG A 12 -1.17 -4.88 -6.97
N TRP A 13 -2.35 -5.12 -6.42
CA TRP A 13 -3.16 -4.08 -5.77
C TRP A 13 -2.48 -3.52 -4.52
N CYS A 14 -1.88 -4.37 -3.68
CA CYS A 14 -1.12 -3.89 -2.53
C CYS A 14 -0.01 -2.91 -2.97
N ARG A 15 0.74 -3.22 -4.03
CA ARG A 15 1.76 -2.32 -4.58
C ARG A 15 1.17 -0.99 -5.07
N GLN A 16 0.09 -1.03 -5.84
CA GLN A 16 -0.58 0.18 -6.31
C GLN A 16 -1.05 1.09 -5.15
N VAL A 17 -1.58 0.49 -4.09
CA VAL A 17 -1.99 1.23 -2.88
C VAL A 17 -0.78 1.80 -2.15
N LEU A 18 0.32 1.06 -2.04
CA LEU A 18 1.57 1.54 -1.44
C LEU A 18 2.13 2.75 -2.20
N ASP A 19 2.18 2.67 -3.52
CA ASP A 19 2.66 3.75 -4.38
C ASP A 19 1.78 5.00 -4.24
N LEU A 20 0.46 4.82 -4.24
CA LEU A 20 -0.49 5.92 -4.03
C LEU A 20 -0.32 6.57 -2.64
N LEU A 21 -0.19 5.77 -1.58
CA LEU A 21 0.01 6.29 -0.23
C LEU A 21 1.34 7.03 -0.10
N ASP A 22 2.39 6.60 -0.82
CA ASP A 22 3.67 7.31 -0.85
C ASP A 22 3.52 8.68 -1.53
N GLN A 23 2.79 8.73 -2.66
CA GLN A 23 2.45 9.99 -3.33
C GLN A 23 1.64 10.92 -2.41
N VAL A 24 0.62 10.41 -1.71
CA VAL A 24 -0.17 11.19 -0.73
C VAL A 24 0.73 11.73 0.38
N ARG A 25 1.62 10.90 0.94
CA ARG A 25 2.56 11.33 1.98
C ARG A 25 3.48 12.44 1.48
N ASN A 26 3.96 12.36 0.24
CA ASN A 26 4.89 13.33 -0.32
C ASN A 26 4.18 14.65 -0.70
N ALA A 27 2.92 14.59 -1.13
CA ALA A 27 2.14 15.76 -1.53
C ALA A 27 1.44 16.48 -0.35
N ALA A 28 1.19 15.79 0.76
CA ALA A 28 0.39 16.33 1.85
C ALA A 28 1.09 17.50 2.59
N PRO A 29 0.44 18.68 2.69
CA PRO A 29 1.01 19.84 3.38
C PRO A 29 0.99 19.67 4.90
N ASP A 30 0.00 18.97 5.45
CA ASP A 30 -0.17 18.78 6.88
C ASP A 30 0.58 17.54 7.41
N ALA A 31 1.17 17.65 8.61
CA ALA A 31 1.98 16.59 9.18
C ALA A 31 1.17 15.36 9.61
N ALA A 32 -0.12 15.54 9.95
CA ALA A 32 -0.99 14.46 10.41
C ALA A 32 -1.29 13.48 9.27
N THR A 33 -1.63 13.98 8.08
CA THR A 33 -1.87 13.20 6.86
C THR A 33 -0.60 12.45 6.45
N ARG A 34 0.57 13.09 6.49
CA ARG A 34 1.85 12.40 6.22
C ARG A 34 2.07 11.22 7.17
N LYS A 35 1.79 11.41 8.47
CA LYS A 35 1.92 10.35 9.48
C LYS A 35 0.91 9.22 9.25
N ALA A 36 -0.34 9.56 8.91
CA ALA A 36 -1.38 8.57 8.62
C ALA A 36 -1.03 7.74 7.38
N ALA A 37 -0.57 8.38 6.30
CA ALA A 37 -0.13 7.69 5.08
C ALA A 37 1.06 6.76 5.35
N LYS A 38 2.06 7.23 6.12
CA LYS A 38 3.18 6.36 6.54
C LYS A 38 2.71 5.15 7.34
N ARG A 39 1.80 5.33 8.30
CA ARG A 39 1.27 4.21 9.09
C ARG A 39 0.55 3.19 8.19
N ALA A 40 -0.26 3.66 7.24
CA ALA A 40 -0.95 2.78 6.30
C ALA A 40 0.03 2.00 5.40
N ILE A 41 1.13 2.61 4.96
CA ILE A 41 2.21 1.92 4.22
C ILE A 41 2.81 0.80 5.07
N ASP A 42 3.19 1.10 6.30
CA ASP A 42 3.78 0.13 7.24
C ASP A 42 2.79 -1.02 7.52
N ASP A 43 1.49 -0.71 7.54
CA ASP A 43 0.43 -1.69 7.74
C ASP A 43 0.18 -2.59 6.51
N ILE A 44 0.40 -2.11 5.30
CA ILE A 44 0.21 -2.92 4.08
C ILE A 44 1.45 -3.77 3.77
N ARG A 45 2.67 -3.29 4.09
CA ARG A 45 3.94 -4.00 3.86
C ARG A 45 4.15 -5.15 4.86
N ARG A 46 3.31 -6.19 4.80
CA ARG A 46 3.44 -7.40 5.63
C ARG A 46 3.28 -8.68 4.80
N GLY A 47 3.79 -9.80 5.32
CA GLY A 47 3.63 -11.12 4.73
C GLY A 47 4.10 -11.18 3.27
N VAL A 48 3.30 -11.79 2.39
CA VAL A 48 3.63 -11.98 0.95
C VAL A 48 3.92 -10.67 0.21
N VAL A 49 3.38 -9.54 0.67
CA VAL A 49 3.64 -8.21 0.08
C VAL A 49 5.07 -7.73 0.36
N ALA A 50 5.65 -8.14 1.49
CA ALA A 50 7.01 -7.77 1.88
C ALA A 50 8.10 -8.66 1.26
N VAL A 51 7.77 -9.88 0.84
CA VAL A 51 8.73 -10.88 0.32
C VAL A 51 8.99 -10.69 -1.19
N ASP A 52 8.04 -10.15 -1.94
CA ASP A 52 8.11 -9.98 -3.41
C ASP A 52 8.85 -8.69 -3.85
N SER A 53 9.54 -8.00 -2.94
CA SER A 53 10.37 -6.81 -3.26
C SER A 53 11.86 -7.14 -3.48
N GLY A 54 12.18 -8.43 -3.64
CA GLY A 54 13.53 -8.94 -3.95
C GLY A 54 13.77 -9.10 -5.43
#